data_AF-A0A383E2Q3-F1
#
_entry.id   AF-A0A383E2Q3-F1
#
_cell.length_a   1.000
_cell.length_b   1.000
_cell.length_c   1.000
_cell.angle_alpha   90.00
_cell.angle_beta   90.00
_cell.angle_gamma   90.00
#
_symmetry.space_group_name_H-M   'P 1'
#
loop_
_entity.id
_entity.type
_entity.pdbx_description
1 polymer ?
#
loop_
_entity_poly.entity_id
_entity_poly.type
_entity_poly.pdbx_seq_one_letter_code
_entity_poly.pdbx_strand_id
1 'polypeptide(L)'
;KPMVEIGGRPILWHIMKSYSAHDVRDFVICCGYRGYMIKEYFANYFLHMSDVTFDMTDNRMEIHEKHAEPWRVTLVDTGEDTQTGGRLRRIADYLNDGEPFCCTYGDGLTDLDIASSIEFHRSHGRMATVTAVQAPGRFGALVLEGQVVTGFAEKPRGDGGLISGGFFVLQPECLDLIEGDAIMWEEEPMRLLAERDQLRAFRHDGFWQPMDTFRDRAHLEALWESGSPPWQV
;
A
#
# COMPACT_ATOMS: atom_id res chain seq x y z
N LYS A 1 7.77 -1.11 -9.73
CA LYS A 1 6.37 -1.50 -9.49
C LYS A 1 5.51 -0.33 -8.97
N PRO A 2 5.82 0.31 -7.82
CA PRO A 2 5.00 1.41 -7.27
C PRO A 2 4.86 2.65 -8.17
N MET A 3 5.76 2.80 -9.15
CA MET A 3 5.73 3.88 -10.13
C MET A 3 4.89 3.58 -11.39
N VAL A 4 4.27 2.41 -11.48
CA VAL A 4 3.32 2.12 -12.57
C VAL A 4 2.06 2.94 -12.35
N GLU A 5 1.57 3.56 -13.42
CA GLU A 5 0.48 4.51 -13.36
C GLU A 5 -0.90 3.87 -13.56
N ILE A 6 -1.88 4.48 -12.90
CA ILE A 6 -3.32 4.30 -13.08
C ILE A 6 -3.91 5.72 -13.16
N GLY A 7 -4.63 6.05 -14.23
CA GLY A 7 -5.18 7.39 -14.39
C GLY A 7 -4.13 8.50 -14.51
N GLY A 8 -2.96 8.16 -15.08
CA GLY A 8 -1.81 9.08 -15.21
C GLY A 8 -1.10 9.40 -13.90
N ARG A 9 -1.37 8.66 -12.81
CA ARG A 9 -0.71 8.84 -11.51
C ARG A 9 -0.14 7.52 -11.01
N PRO A 10 1.07 7.49 -10.41
CA PRO A 10 1.66 6.28 -9.85
C PRO A 10 0.73 5.60 -8.84
N ILE A 11 0.67 4.26 -8.82
CA ILE A 11 -0.08 3.51 -7.79
C ILE A 11 0.33 3.92 -6.37
N LEU A 12 1.61 4.26 -6.16
CA LEU A 12 2.11 4.81 -4.90
C LEU A 12 1.37 6.08 -4.47
N TRP A 13 1.08 6.98 -5.42
CA TRP A 13 0.33 8.20 -5.15
C TRP A 13 -1.10 7.89 -4.68
N HIS A 14 -1.78 6.93 -5.34
CA HIS A 14 -3.12 6.50 -4.93
C HIS A 14 -3.13 5.93 -3.51
N ILE A 15 -2.14 5.11 -3.16
CA ILE A 15 -1.99 4.56 -1.80
C ILE A 15 -1.81 5.69 -0.78
N MET A 16 -0.92 6.64 -1.07
CA MET A 16 -0.68 7.79 -0.19
C MET A 16 -1.93 8.67 -0.04
N LYS A 17 -2.75 8.82 -1.09
CA LYS A 17 -4.05 9.50 -0.99
C LYS A 17 -5.00 8.80 -0.05
N SER A 18 -5.12 7.47 -0.13
CA SER A 18 -5.95 6.70 0.78
C SER A 18 -5.53 6.94 2.24
N TYR A 19 -4.23 6.91 2.55
CA TYR A 19 -3.71 7.25 3.88
C TYR A 19 -4.00 8.71 4.29
N SER A 20 -3.76 9.65 3.39
CA SER A 20 -3.95 11.09 3.63
C SER A 20 -5.40 11.48 3.90
N ALA A 21 -6.36 10.76 3.32
CA ALA A 21 -7.79 10.94 3.60
C ALA A 21 -8.17 10.45 5.02
N HIS A 22 -7.34 9.60 5.63
CA HIS A 22 -7.49 9.10 7.00
C HIS A 22 -6.44 9.73 7.94
N ASP A 23 -6.05 10.98 7.67
CA ASP A 23 -5.13 11.81 8.45
C ASP A 23 -3.69 11.29 8.63
N VAL A 24 -3.27 10.29 7.84
CA VAL A 24 -1.87 9.84 7.78
C VAL A 24 -1.16 10.57 6.64
N ARG A 25 -0.34 11.57 6.98
CA ARG A 25 0.29 12.50 6.02
C ARG A 25 1.82 12.47 6.02
N ASP A 26 2.42 11.63 6.86
CA ASP A 26 3.86 11.46 6.96
C ASP A 26 4.27 10.09 6.45
N PHE A 27 5.10 10.07 5.42
CA PHE A 27 5.40 8.88 4.64
C PHE A 27 6.89 8.62 4.61
N VAL A 28 7.28 7.39 4.91
CA VAL A 28 8.63 6.89 4.69
C VAL A 28 8.58 5.83 3.59
N ILE A 29 9.20 6.11 2.45
CA ILE A 29 9.22 5.20 1.31
C ILE A 29 10.56 4.45 1.28
N CYS A 30 10.48 3.14 1.50
CA CYS A 30 11.60 2.22 1.42
C CYS A 30 12.00 1.98 -0.06
N CYS A 31 12.95 2.77 -0.55
CA CYS A 31 13.46 2.67 -1.90
C CYS A 31 14.47 1.51 -2.02
N GLY A 32 14.53 0.90 -3.21
CA GLY A 32 15.52 -0.12 -3.57
C GLY A 32 15.88 0.04 -5.05
N TYR A 33 15.80 -1.04 -5.83
CA TYR A 33 15.99 -0.99 -7.27
C TYR A 33 15.18 0.15 -7.93
N ARG A 34 15.86 1.01 -8.70
CA ARG A 34 15.31 2.22 -9.34
C ARG A 34 14.66 3.23 -8.38
N GLY A 35 15.10 3.29 -7.12
CA GLY A 35 14.66 4.30 -6.16
C GLY A 35 14.81 5.75 -6.64
N TYR A 36 15.75 6.01 -7.55
CA TYR A 36 15.93 7.34 -8.16
C TYR A 36 14.68 7.84 -8.90
N MET A 37 13.85 6.96 -9.48
CA MET A 37 12.61 7.37 -10.17
C MET A 37 11.59 7.93 -9.19
N ILE A 38 11.54 7.38 -7.97
CA ILE A 38 10.67 7.87 -6.89
C ILE A 38 11.21 9.22 -6.41
N LYS A 39 12.54 9.35 -6.25
CA LYS A 39 13.18 10.62 -5.88
C LYS A 39 12.91 11.73 -6.90
N GLU A 40 13.05 11.42 -8.18
CA GLU A 40 12.75 12.35 -9.26
C GLU A 40 11.27 12.79 -9.26
N TYR A 41 10.35 11.83 -9.10
CA TYR A 41 8.92 12.11 -9.06
C TYR A 41 8.56 13.10 -7.95
N PHE A 42 9.06 12.91 -6.72
CA PHE A 42 8.78 13.85 -5.63
C PHE A 42 9.56 15.15 -5.73
N ALA A 43 10.78 15.14 -6.28
CA ALA A 43 11.56 16.36 -6.52
C ALA A 43 10.86 17.30 -7.52
N ASN A 44 10.15 16.73 -8.50
CA ASN A 44 9.41 17.45 -9.52
C ASN A 44 7.89 17.38 -9.30
N TYR A 45 7.43 17.07 -8.09
CA TYR A 45 6.00 16.83 -7.82
C TYR A 45 5.13 18.02 -8.28
N PHE A 46 5.52 19.24 -7.93
CA PHE A 46 4.79 20.44 -8.36
C PHE A 46 4.77 20.62 -9.88
N LEU A 47 5.81 20.19 -10.60
CA LEU A 47 5.80 20.22 -12.08
C LEU A 47 4.83 19.18 -12.66
N HIS A 48 4.65 18.05 -11.99
CA HIS A 48 3.69 17.03 -12.41
C HIS A 48 2.24 17.37 -12.05
N MET A 49 2.05 18.15 -10.98
CA MET A 49 0.74 18.34 -10.35
C MET A 49 0.12 19.71 -10.58
N SER A 50 0.89 20.68 -11.05
CA SER A 50 0.48 22.07 -11.17
C SER A 50 0.82 22.65 -12.53
N ASP A 51 0.01 23.61 -12.98
CA ASP A 51 0.36 24.45 -14.11
C ASP A 51 1.58 25.30 -13.78
N VAL A 52 2.54 25.38 -14.71
CA VAL A 52 3.79 26.13 -14.54
C VAL A 52 4.09 27.05 -15.73
N THR A 53 4.64 28.23 -15.43
CA THR A 53 5.23 29.12 -16.43
C THR A 53 6.73 29.15 -16.25
N PHE A 54 7.46 28.98 -17.36
CA PHE A 54 8.89 29.18 -17.44
C PHE A 54 9.17 30.52 -18.14
N ASP A 55 9.67 31.49 -17.38
CA ASP A 55 10.26 32.70 -17.94
C ASP A 55 11.72 32.41 -18.32
N MET A 56 11.94 32.18 -19.61
CA MET A 56 13.27 31.85 -20.15
C MET A 56 14.20 33.08 -20.21
N THR A 57 13.67 34.30 -20.09
CA THR A 57 14.49 35.52 -20.08
C THR A 57 15.09 35.78 -18.72
N ASP A 58 14.36 35.48 -17.65
CA ASP A 58 14.81 35.64 -16.27
C ASP A 58 15.20 34.30 -15.59
N ASN A 59 15.15 33.20 -16.34
CA ASN A 59 15.39 31.83 -15.86
C ASN A 59 14.58 31.50 -14.58
N ARG A 60 13.31 31.91 -14.58
CA ARG A 60 12.40 31.80 -13.43
C ARG A 60 11.26 30.83 -13.72
N MET A 61 10.93 30.01 -12.73
CA MET A 61 9.77 29.12 -12.76
C MET A 61 8.70 29.64 -11.80
N GLU A 62 7.47 29.74 -12.28
CA GLU A 62 6.28 30.07 -11.49
C GLU A 62 5.30 28.90 -11.49
N ILE A 63 4.74 28.59 -10.32
CA ILE A 63 3.75 27.51 -10.12
C ILE A 63 2.40 28.17 -9.87
N HIS A 64 1.43 27.97 -10.78
CA HIS A 64 0.20 28.76 -10.83
C HIS A 64 -0.93 28.25 -9.93
N GLU A 65 -0.92 26.97 -9.53
CA GLU A 65 -1.90 26.43 -8.57
C GLU A 65 -1.25 25.43 -7.62
N LYS A 66 -1.35 25.67 -6.30
CA LYS A 66 -0.82 24.76 -5.28
C LYS A 66 -1.83 23.64 -4.97
N HIS A 67 -2.05 22.74 -5.92
CA HIS A 67 -2.76 21.45 -5.67
C HIS A 67 -1.90 20.44 -4.89
N ALA A 68 -0.86 20.92 -4.20
CA ALA A 68 0.05 20.06 -3.51
C ALA A 68 -0.59 19.51 -2.25
N GLU A 69 -0.47 18.20 -2.11
CA GLU A 69 -0.95 17.48 -0.95
C GLU A 69 -0.13 17.88 0.29
N PRO A 70 -0.75 17.94 1.48
CA PRO A 70 -0.08 18.33 2.72
C PRO A 70 0.78 17.18 3.28
N TRP A 71 1.68 16.63 2.46
CA TRP A 71 2.47 15.45 2.78
C TRP A 71 3.89 15.79 3.21
N ARG A 72 4.39 15.08 4.22
CA ARG A 72 5.82 14.95 4.50
C ARG A 72 6.28 13.60 3.93
N VAL A 73 7.25 13.62 3.02
CA VAL A 73 7.69 12.41 2.31
C VAL A 73 9.20 12.25 2.46
N THR A 74 9.61 11.17 3.12
CA THR A 74 11.00 10.77 3.31
C THR A 74 11.32 9.58 2.40
N LEU A 75 12.36 9.70 1.58
CA LEU A 75 12.78 8.66 0.63
C LEU A 75 14.09 8.03 1.10
N VAL A 76 14.02 6.81 1.61
CA VAL A 76 15.16 6.11 2.21
C VAL A 76 15.66 5.04 1.26
N ASP A 77 16.95 5.07 0.92
CA ASP A 77 17.56 3.93 0.23
C ASP A 77 17.74 2.78 1.22
N THR A 78 16.94 1.74 1.04
CA THR A 78 16.92 0.57 1.92
C THR A 78 17.67 -0.62 1.33
N GLY A 79 18.47 -0.41 0.27
CA GLY A 79 19.29 -1.44 -0.35
C GLY A 79 18.58 -2.19 -1.47
N GLU A 80 19.31 -2.58 -2.52
CA GLU A 80 18.75 -3.26 -3.68
C GLU A 80 18.27 -4.67 -3.34
N ASP A 81 19.10 -5.46 -2.66
CA ASP A 81 18.87 -6.88 -2.38
C ASP A 81 18.12 -7.16 -1.06
N THR A 82 17.64 -6.10 -0.40
CA THR A 82 17.03 -6.20 0.93
C THR A 82 15.59 -6.69 0.87
N GLN A 83 15.25 -7.64 1.73
CA GLN A 83 13.91 -8.21 1.84
C GLN A 83 12.97 -7.30 2.64
N THR A 84 11.67 -7.58 2.60
CA THR A 84 10.60 -6.75 3.18
C THR A 84 10.85 -6.40 4.64
N GLY A 85 11.22 -7.37 5.48
CA GLY A 85 11.56 -7.13 6.88
C GLY A 85 12.80 -6.25 7.03
N GLY A 86 13.88 -6.57 6.33
CA GLY A 86 15.10 -5.77 6.32
C GLY A 86 14.87 -4.29 5.99
N ARG A 87 13.98 -4.01 5.02
CA ARG A 87 13.60 -2.64 4.65
C ARG A 87 12.88 -1.90 5.79
N LEU A 88 11.99 -2.59 6.51
CA LEU A 88 11.32 -2.03 7.68
C LEU A 88 12.31 -1.71 8.80
N ARG A 89 13.27 -2.59 9.06
CA ARG A 89 14.29 -2.32 10.09
C ARG A 89 15.15 -1.10 9.74
N ARG A 90 15.46 -0.89 8.46
CA ARG A 90 16.24 0.27 8.00
C ARG A 90 15.56 1.62 8.18
N ILE A 91 14.25 1.64 8.37
CA ILE A 91 13.51 2.89 8.59
C ILE A 91 13.25 3.20 10.06
N ALA A 92 13.79 2.40 10.99
CA ALA A 92 13.58 2.56 12.43
C ALA A 92 13.84 3.99 12.93
N ASP A 93 14.94 4.62 12.48
CA ASP A 93 15.33 5.98 12.88
C ASP A 93 14.38 7.09 12.38
N TYR A 94 13.42 6.75 11.50
CA TYR A 94 12.43 7.67 10.95
C TYR A 94 11.05 7.52 11.60
N LEU A 95 10.88 6.54 12.49
CA LEU A 95 9.63 6.33 13.22
C LEU A 95 9.61 7.17 14.51
N ASN A 96 8.41 7.56 14.95
CA ASN A 96 8.25 8.21 16.23
C ASN A 96 8.39 7.17 17.37
N ASP A 97 9.15 7.50 18.40
CA ASP A 97 9.33 6.63 19.55
C ASP A 97 8.00 6.34 20.26
N GLY A 98 7.67 5.06 20.42
CA GLY A 98 6.51 4.60 21.19
C GLY A 98 5.15 4.85 20.53
N GLU A 99 5.10 5.28 19.27
CA GLU A 99 3.85 5.43 18.51
C GLU A 99 3.71 4.32 17.47
N PRO A 100 2.51 3.72 17.29
CA PRO A 100 2.29 2.79 16.21
C PRO A 100 2.38 3.49 14.86
N PHE A 101 2.85 2.77 13.85
CA PHE A 101 2.97 3.26 12.47
C PHE A 101 2.23 2.35 11.51
N CYS A 102 1.77 2.92 10.40
CA CYS A 102 1.18 2.16 9.31
C CYS A 102 2.27 1.64 8.37
N CYS A 103 2.08 0.42 7.87
CA CYS A 103 2.98 -0.21 6.91
C CYS A 103 2.16 -0.93 5.85
N THR A 104 2.50 -0.80 4.57
CA THR A 104 1.82 -1.54 3.51
C THR A 104 2.71 -1.77 2.30
N TYR A 105 2.23 -2.59 1.36
CA TYR A 105 2.86 -2.82 0.08
C TYR A 105 2.57 -1.67 -0.89
N GLY A 106 3.51 -1.38 -1.79
CA GLY A 106 3.41 -0.29 -2.77
C GLY A 106 2.59 -0.62 -4.02
N ASP A 107 1.70 -1.61 -3.98
CA ASP A 107 1.04 -2.19 -5.15
C ASP A 107 -0.41 -2.62 -4.93
N GLY A 108 -0.99 -2.39 -3.74
CA GLY A 108 -2.38 -2.73 -3.43
C GLY A 108 -3.26 -1.50 -3.27
N LEU A 109 -4.44 -1.51 -3.89
CA LEU A 109 -5.47 -0.47 -3.72
C LEU A 109 -6.69 -1.02 -3.00
N THR A 110 -7.31 -0.18 -2.17
CA THR A 110 -8.41 -0.60 -1.30
C THR A 110 -9.31 0.58 -0.93
N ASP A 111 -10.56 0.29 -0.60
CA ASP A 111 -11.51 1.20 0.07
C ASP A 111 -11.54 1.02 1.61
N LEU A 112 -10.48 0.40 2.16
CA LEU A 112 -10.30 0.21 3.60
C LEU A 112 -10.40 1.54 4.36
N ASP A 113 -11.20 1.53 5.43
CA ASP A 113 -11.15 2.59 6.45
C ASP A 113 -9.89 2.41 7.31
N ILE A 114 -8.84 3.15 6.95
CA ILE A 114 -7.54 3.11 7.63
C ILE A 114 -7.63 3.69 9.05
N ALA A 115 -8.50 4.67 9.27
CA ALA A 115 -8.68 5.24 10.61
C ALA A 115 -9.28 4.19 11.56
N SER A 116 -10.26 3.43 11.09
CA SER A 116 -10.83 2.31 11.83
C SER A 116 -9.83 1.19 12.11
N SER A 117 -8.89 0.90 11.19
CA SER A 117 -7.85 -0.12 11.43
C SER A 117 -6.83 0.33 12.48
N ILE A 118 -6.49 1.62 12.51
CA ILE A 118 -5.64 2.23 13.55
C ILE A 118 -6.33 2.20 14.90
N GLU A 119 -7.61 2.56 14.97
CA GLU A 119 -8.37 2.52 16.23
C GLU A 119 -8.52 1.10 16.75
N PHE A 120 -8.80 0.14 15.85
CA PHE A 120 -8.81 -1.27 16.19
C PHE A 120 -7.46 -1.71 16.77
N HIS A 121 -6.34 -1.32 16.15
CA HIS A 121 -5.00 -1.63 16.65
C HIS A 121 -4.79 -1.15 18.08
N ARG A 122 -5.14 0.11 18.35
CA ARG A 122 -5.06 0.72 19.68
C ARG A 122 -5.94 -0.01 20.69
N SER A 123 -7.14 -0.43 20.29
CA SER A 123 -8.11 -1.07 21.19
C SER A 123 -7.64 -2.39 21.80
N HIS A 124 -6.83 -3.17 21.08
CA HIS A 124 -6.42 -4.51 21.53
C HIS A 124 -5.02 -4.56 22.15
N GLY A 125 -4.20 -3.51 22.00
CA GLY A 125 -2.89 -3.38 22.66
C GLY A 125 -1.92 -4.52 22.33
N ARG A 126 -1.87 -4.96 21.07
CA ARG A 126 -0.95 -5.99 20.57
C ARG A 126 0.05 -5.36 19.61
N MET A 127 1.19 -6.01 19.40
CA MET A 127 2.26 -5.43 18.57
C MET A 127 1.86 -5.21 17.11
N ALA A 128 0.97 -6.04 16.54
CA ALA A 128 0.66 -5.96 15.12
C ALA A 128 -0.82 -6.18 14.80
N THR A 129 -1.30 -5.43 13.82
CA THR A 129 -2.57 -5.63 13.12
C THR A 129 -2.28 -5.80 11.64
N VAL A 130 -2.92 -6.78 11.00
CA VAL A 130 -2.92 -6.97 9.54
C VAL A 130 -4.35 -6.85 9.01
N THR A 131 -4.54 -6.19 7.87
CA THR A 131 -5.84 -6.22 7.19
C THR A 131 -6.04 -7.57 6.51
N ALA A 132 -7.08 -8.29 6.91
CA ALA A 132 -7.49 -9.56 6.33
C ALA A 132 -8.55 -9.33 5.25
N VAL A 133 -8.25 -9.74 4.01
CA VAL A 133 -9.10 -9.55 2.83
C VAL A 133 -9.44 -10.89 2.20
N GLN A 134 -10.52 -10.94 1.42
CA GLN A 134 -10.84 -12.13 0.64
C GLN A 134 -9.93 -12.21 -0.59
N ALA A 135 -9.31 -13.37 -0.82
CA ALA A 135 -8.51 -13.57 -2.01
C ALA A 135 -9.38 -13.48 -3.28
N PRO A 136 -8.95 -12.75 -4.32
CA PRO A 136 -9.64 -12.80 -5.61
C PRO A 136 -9.56 -14.22 -6.17
N GLY A 137 -10.67 -14.73 -6.71
CA GLY A 137 -10.69 -16.01 -7.39
C GLY A 137 -9.63 -16.06 -8.48
N ARG A 138 -8.75 -17.07 -8.45
CA ARG A 138 -7.70 -17.21 -9.48
C ARG A 138 -8.22 -17.90 -10.73
N PHE A 139 -9.24 -18.73 -10.58
CA PHE A 139 -9.79 -19.61 -11.60
C PHE A 139 -11.32 -19.45 -11.69
N GLY A 140 -11.91 -19.93 -12.77
CA GLY A 140 -13.36 -20.03 -12.89
C GLY A 140 -13.93 -21.09 -11.95
N ALA A 141 -14.87 -20.70 -11.10
CA ALA A 141 -15.60 -21.63 -10.25
C ALA A 141 -16.82 -22.16 -11.00
N LEU A 142 -17.03 -23.47 -10.89
CA LEU A 142 -18.19 -24.16 -11.42
C LEU A 142 -19.17 -24.41 -10.28
N VAL A 143 -20.43 -24.03 -10.47
CA VAL A 143 -21.53 -24.48 -9.61
C VAL A 143 -22.11 -25.74 -10.23
N LEU A 144 -22.06 -26.84 -9.48
CA LEU A 144 -22.47 -28.16 -9.97
C LEU A 144 -23.72 -28.65 -9.24
N GLU A 145 -24.66 -29.21 -9.99
CA GLU A 145 -25.70 -30.11 -9.47
C GLU A 145 -25.44 -31.52 -10.04
N GLY A 146 -24.79 -32.37 -9.23
CA GLY A 146 -24.29 -33.66 -9.68
C GLY A 146 -23.17 -33.50 -10.71
N GLN A 147 -23.40 -33.94 -11.95
CA GLN A 147 -22.46 -33.77 -13.07
C GLN A 147 -22.84 -32.59 -13.98
N VAL A 148 -23.95 -31.91 -13.70
CA VAL A 148 -24.43 -30.79 -14.53
C VAL A 148 -23.85 -29.48 -13.99
N VAL A 149 -23.20 -28.72 -14.87
CA VAL A 149 -22.76 -27.35 -14.57
C VAL A 149 -23.99 -26.44 -14.65
N THR A 150 -24.45 -25.96 -13.49
CA THR A 150 -25.60 -25.03 -13.38
C THR A 150 -25.15 -23.57 -13.34
N GLY A 151 -23.86 -23.31 -13.09
CA GLY A 151 -23.28 -21.98 -13.13
C GLY A 151 -21.79 -22.01 -13.39
N PHE A 152 -21.30 -20.95 -14.02
CA PHE A 152 -19.88 -20.68 -14.19
C PHE A 152 -19.62 -19.23 -13.82
N ALA A 153 -18.73 -19.02 -12.85
CA ALA A 153 -18.28 -17.70 -12.45
C ALA A 153 -16.77 -17.63 -12.67
N GLU A 154 -16.34 -16.89 -13.69
CA GLU A 154 -14.91 -16.63 -13.90
C GLU A 154 -14.41 -15.74 -12.76
N LYS A 155 -13.53 -16.29 -11.91
CA LYS A 155 -12.89 -15.58 -10.78
C LYS A 155 -13.89 -14.96 -9.79
N PRO A 156 -14.73 -15.77 -9.13
CA PRO A 156 -15.67 -15.26 -8.15
C PRO A 156 -14.92 -14.64 -6.97
N ARG A 157 -15.49 -13.56 -6.41
CA ARG A 157 -15.08 -13.07 -5.09
C ARG A 157 -15.58 -14.05 -4.03
N GLY A 158 -14.71 -14.51 -3.13
CA GLY A 158 -15.12 -15.22 -1.92
C GLY A 158 -15.08 -16.76 -1.92
N ASP A 159 -14.44 -17.41 -2.90
CA ASP A 159 -14.12 -18.85 -2.84
C ASP A 159 -12.84 -19.12 -1.99
N GLY A 160 -11.92 -18.15 -1.95
CA GLY A 160 -10.69 -18.26 -1.16
C GLY A 160 -10.85 -17.93 0.31
N GLY A 161 -10.00 -18.52 1.16
CA GLY A 161 -9.82 -18.10 2.55
C GLY A 161 -9.32 -16.66 2.66
N LEU A 162 -9.38 -16.11 3.89
CA LEU A 162 -8.81 -14.79 4.18
C LEU A 162 -7.30 -14.81 4.01
N ILE A 163 -6.77 -13.76 3.38
CA ILE A 163 -5.33 -13.55 3.14
C ILE A 163 -4.89 -12.20 3.73
N SER A 164 -3.57 -12.00 3.86
CA SER A 164 -3.01 -10.69 4.17
C SER A 164 -3.21 -9.75 2.99
N GLY A 165 -3.91 -8.64 3.23
CA GLY A 165 -4.05 -7.55 2.27
C GLY A 165 -2.95 -6.50 2.37
N GLY A 166 -1.97 -6.67 3.26
CA GLY A 166 -1.06 -5.61 3.69
C GLY A 166 -1.72 -4.73 4.75
N PHE A 167 -1.63 -3.40 4.56
CA PHE A 167 -2.26 -2.38 5.42
C PHE A 167 -2.14 -2.69 6.91
N PHE A 168 -0.90 -2.88 7.33
CA PHE A 168 -0.55 -3.17 8.69
C PHE A 168 -0.58 -1.91 9.56
N VAL A 169 -0.89 -2.11 10.84
CA VAL A 169 -0.60 -1.14 11.91
C VAL A 169 0.28 -1.84 12.92
N LEU A 170 1.49 -1.31 13.12
CA LEU A 170 2.57 -1.99 13.83
C LEU A 170 3.10 -1.10 14.95
N GLN A 171 3.46 -1.73 16.07
CA GLN A 171 4.29 -1.12 17.09
C GLN A 171 5.77 -1.17 16.65
N PRO A 172 6.60 -0.16 16.96
CA PRO A 172 8.03 -0.13 16.61
C PRO A 172 8.81 -1.38 17.08
N GLU A 173 8.41 -1.99 18.19
CA GLU A 173 8.98 -3.23 18.75
C GLU A 173 8.85 -4.43 17.80
N CYS A 174 8.00 -4.36 16.76
CA CYS A 174 7.98 -5.38 15.72
C CYS A 174 9.31 -5.46 14.96
N LEU A 175 10.05 -4.35 14.88
CA LEU A 175 11.33 -4.29 14.17
C LEU A 175 12.43 -5.08 14.89
N ASP A 176 12.30 -5.32 16.20
CA ASP A 176 13.22 -6.13 16.99
C ASP A 176 13.21 -7.62 16.57
N LEU A 177 12.15 -8.06 15.88
CA LEU A 177 12.04 -9.42 15.34
C LEU A 177 12.82 -9.61 14.03
N ILE A 178 13.44 -8.56 13.51
CA ILE A 178 14.07 -8.55 12.19
C ILE A 178 15.58 -8.56 12.35
N GLU A 179 16.22 -9.73 12.22
CA GLU A 179 17.66 -9.88 12.51
C GLU A 179 18.59 -9.26 11.46
N GLY A 180 18.10 -8.97 10.26
CA GLY A 180 18.88 -8.29 9.22
C GLY A 180 18.17 -8.16 7.89
N ASP A 181 18.94 -7.78 6.86
CA ASP A 181 18.42 -7.40 5.53
C ASP A 181 17.75 -8.52 4.77
N ALA A 182 18.14 -9.77 5.02
CA ALA A 182 17.64 -10.95 4.31
C ALA A 182 16.29 -11.43 4.85
N ILE A 183 15.78 -10.85 5.93
CA ILE A 183 14.54 -11.29 6.57
C ILE A 183 13.34 -10.78 5.79
N MET A 184 12.47 -11.71 5.37
CA MET A 184 11.14 -11.40 4.85
C MET A 184 10.19 -11.19 6.02
N TRP A 185 9.43 -10.08 5.99
CA TRP A 185 8.45 -9.72 7.01
C TRP A 185 7.38 -10.80 7.18
N GLU A 186 6.96 -11.38 6.05
CA GLU A 186 5.88 -12.35 5.93
C GLU A 186 6.27 -13.76 6.41
N GLU A 187 7.55 -14.00 6.68
CA GLU A 187 8.06 -15.29 7.16
C GLU A 187 8.17 -15.29 8.70
N GLU A 188 9.39 -15.21 9.23
CA GLU A 188 9.66 -15.36 10.64
C GLU A 188 8.99 -14.29 11.53
N PRO A 189 9.04 -12.98 11.22
CA PRO A 189 8.42 -11.96 12.06
C PRO A 189 6.92 -12.15 12.22
N MET A 190 6.17 -12.30 11.13
CA MET A 190 4.72 -12.54 11.18
C MET A 190 4.37 -13.85 11.88
N ARG A 191 5.13 -14.93 11.66
CA ARG A 191 4.93 -16.21 12.36
C ARG A 191 5.12 -16.06 13.87
N LEU A 192 6.19 -15.41 14.31
CA LEU A 192 6.47 -15.17 15.73
C LEU A 192 5.41 -14.28 16.38
N LEU A 193 4.93 -13.24 15.69
CA LEU A 193 3.85 -12.39 16.18
C LEU A 193 2.56 -13.20 16.38
N ALA A 194 2.21 -14.09 15.45
CA ALA A 194 1.05 -14.96 15.58
C ALA A 194 1.22 -15.97 16.74
N GLU A 195 2.36 -16.65 16.81
CA GLU A 195 2.67 -17.65 17.86
C GLU A 195 2.66 -17.03 19.27
N ARG A 196 3.02 -15.74 19.39
CA ARG A 196 3.11 -15.01 20.68
C ARG A 196 1.83 -14.26 21.06
N ASP A 197 0.71 -14.49 20.38
CA ASP A 197 -0.56 -13.74 20.56
C ASP A 197 -0.40 -12.22 20.36
N GLN A 198 0.53 -11.80 19.50
CA GLN A 198 0.84 -10.40 19.20
C GLN A 198 0.30 -9.90 17.85
N LEU A 199 -0.37 -10.77 17.07
CA LEU A 199 -0.99 -10.42 15.80
C LEU A 199 -2.52 -10.44 15.91
N ARG A 200 -3.19 -9.43 15.35
CA ARG A 200 -4.64 -9.38 15.17
C ARG A 200 -4.99 -9.11 13.70
N ALA A 201 -6.14 -9.62 13.28
CA ALA A 201 -6.66 -9.41 11.93
C ALA A 201 -7.78 -8.38 11.96
N PHE A 202 -7.63 -7.29 11.20
CA PHE A 202 -8.72 -6.36 10.90
C PHE A 202 -9.41 -6.82 9.62
N ARG A 203 -10.67 -7.26 9.73
CA ARG A 203 -11.39 -7.84 8.59
C ARG A 203 -11.90 -6.74 7.66
N HIS A 204 -11.62 -6.88 6.37
CA HIS A 204 -12.10 -6.00 5.31
C HIS A 204 -12.78 -6.82 4.21
N ASP A 205 -14.09 -6.66 4.08
CA ASP A 205 -14.91 -7.32 3.06
C ASP A 205 -15.19 -6.41 1.84
N GLY A 206 -14.62 -5.18 1.82
CA GLY A 206 -14.76 -4.20 0.74
C GLY A 206 -13.83 -4.47 -0.45
N PHE A 207 -13.62 -3.42 -1.27
CA PHE A 207 -12.68 -3.47 -2.38
C PHE A 207 -11.22 -3.61 -1.90
N TRP A 208 -10.52 -4.59 -2.45
CA TRP A 208 -9.08 -4.72 -2.37
C TRP A 208 -8.57 -5.38 -3.65
N GLN A 209 -7.54 -4.80 -4.26
CA GLN A 209 -6.97 -5.30 -5.50
C GLN A 209 -5.46 -5.03 -5.56
N PRO A 210 -4.62 -6.09 -5.64
CA PRO A 210 -3.20 -5.93 -5.91
C PRO A 210 -2.96 -5.70 -7.41
N MET A 211 -1.82 -5.10 -7.74
CA MET A 211 -1.36 -4.89 -9.11
C MET A 211 -0.09 -5.69 -9.41
N ASP A 212 -0.23 -7.00 -9.58
CA ASP A 212 0.89 -7.91 -9.87
C ASP A 212 1.11 -8.13 -11.37
N THR A 213 0.03 -8.09 -12.14
CA THR A 213 0.04 -8.44 -13.56
C THR A 213 -0.46 -7.29 -14.43
N PHE A 214 -0.20 -7.38 -15.74
CA PHE A 214 -0.78 -6.46 -16.71
C PHE A 214 -2.31 -6.45 -16.67
N ARG A 215 -2.94 -7.61 -16.40
CA ARG A 215 -4.39 -7.73 -16.27
C ARG A 215 -4.91 -6.94 -15.08
N ASP A 216 -4.20 -6.97 -13.96
CA ASP A 216 -4.58 -6.20 -12.77
C ASP A 216 -4.49 -4.70 -13.04
N ARG A 217 -3.40 -4.24 -13.69
CA ARG A 217 -3.27 -2.84 -14.11
C ARG A 217 -4.42 -2.42 -15.01
N ALA A 218 -4.75 -3.21 -16.04
CA ALA A 218 -5.85 -2.90 -16.96
C ALA A 218 -7.21 -2.88 -16.25
N HIS A 219 -7.41 -3.74 -15.25
CA HIS A 219 -8.63 -3.72 -14.44
C HIS A 219 -8.74 -2.44 -13.61
N LEU A 220 -7.66 -2.05 -12.93
CA LEU A 220 -7.61 -0.81 -12.15
C LEU A 220 -7.77 0.43 -13.04
N GLU A 221 -7.15 0.45 -14.22
CA GLU A 221 -7.33 1.53 -15.21
C GLU A 221 -8.80 1.65 -15.63
N ALA A 222 -9.46 0.53 -15.96
CA ALA A 222 -10.87 0.54 -16.35
C ALA A 222 -11.79 1.03 -15.22
N LEU A 223 -11.47 0.70 -13.96
CA LEU A 223 -12.19 1.23 -12.80
C LEU A 223 -11.98 2.74 -12.66
N TRP A 224 -10.77 3.24 -12.92
CA TRP A 224 -10.49 4.67 -12.92
C TRP A 224 -11.26 5.40 -14.04
N GLU A 225 -11.22 4.89 -15.26
CA GLU A 225 -11.94 5.43 -16.43
C GLU A 225 -13.46 5.43 -16.27
N SER A 226 -14.00 4.57 -15.39
CA SER A 226 -15.44 4.56 -15.06
C SER A 226 -15.88 5.82 -14.30
N GLY A 227 -14.94 6.62 -13.79
CA GLY A 227 -15.19 7.87 -13.07
C GLY A 227 -15.56 7.71 -11.59
N SER A 228 -15.67 6.48 -11.09
CA SER A 228 -15.90 6.19 -9.67
C SER A 228 -15.11 4.97 -9.15
N PRO A 229 -13.78 4.95 -9.31
CA PRO A 229 -12.93 3.89 -8.77
C PRO A 229 -13.11 3.76 -7.24
N PRO A 230 -13.33 2.54 -6.69
CA PRO A 230 -13.72 2.38 -5.28
C PRO A 230 -12.73 2.93 -4.24
N TRP A 231 -11.44 3.00 -4.56
CA TRP A 231 -10.40 3.48 -3.64
C TRP A 231 -10.21 5.02 -3.68
N GLN A 232 -10.87 5.72 -4.61
CA GLN A 232 -10.70 7.15 -4.75
C GLN A 232 -11.42 7.90 -3.62
N VAL A 233 -10.69 8.85 -3.05
CA VAL A 233 -11.07 9.70 -1.92
C VAL A 233 -10.97 11.17 -2.30
#